data_AF-A0A6N8NQE4-F1
#
_entry.id   AF-A0A6N8NQE4-F1
#
_cell.length_a   1.000
_cell.length_b   1.000
_cell.length_c   1.000
_cell.angle_alpha   90.00
_cell.angle_beta   90.00
_cell.angle_gamma   90.00
#
_symmetry.space_group_name_H-M   'P 1'
#
loop_
_entity.id
_entity.type
_entity.pdbx_description
1 polymer ?
#
loop_
_entity_poly.entity_id
_entity_poly.type
_entity_poly.pdbx_seq_one_letter_code
_entity_poly.pdbx_strand_id
1 'polypeptide(L)'
;GEPLLHIWLLGIRIDANVMQGIWQMTKQGDAITGSMVFFCVIGAPLILVTSIAYLWFGNRLGMNLRPVLLMLERLKEWVMLDIYLVGIGVASIKVQDYAHIQAGVGLFSFVALVILTTVTLSHLNVEELWERFYPQRPATRRDEKLRVCLGCHFTGYPDQRGRCPRCHIPLRLRRRHSLQKCWAALLASIVLLLPANLLPISIIYLNGGRQEDTILSGIMSLASSNIAVAGIVFIASILVPFTKVIVMFTLLLSIHFKCQQGLRTRILLLRM
;
A
#
# COMPACT_ATOMS: atom_id res chain seq x y z
N GLY A 1 21.91 -15.74 4.97
CA GLY A 1 21.06 -14.66 5.49
C GLY A 1 20.50 -15.13 6.80
N GLU A 2 20.58 -14.29 7.84
CA GLU A 2 20.05 -14.64 9.16
C GLU A 2 18.52 -14.85 9.06
N PRO A 3 17.99 -15.96 9.58
CA PRO A 3 16.56 -16.26 9.56
C PRO A 3 15.73 -15.25 10.32
N LEU A 4 14.53 -14.99 9.80
CA LEU A 4 13.52 -14.17 10.48
C LEU A 4 12.88 -14.97 11.61
N LEU A 5 12.58 -16.25 11.36
CA LEU A 5 11.95 -17.14 12.32
C LEU A 5 12.61 -18.51 12.30
N HIS A 6 12.75 -19.08 13.49
CA HIS A 6 13.08 -20.49 13.69
C HIS A 6 11.81 -21.22 14.09
N ILE A 7 11.42 -22.19 13.27
CA ILE A 7 10.23 -23.00 13.50
C ILE A 7 10.70 -24.41 13.86
N TRP A 8 10.32 -24.89 15.04
CA TRP A 8 10.58 -26.27 15.47
C TRP A 8 9.34 -27.12 15.27
N LEU A 9 9.40 -28.00 14.28
CA LEU A 9 8.29 -28.89 13.91
C LEU A 9 8.79 -30.33 14.04
N LEU A 10 8.20 -31.10 14.97
CA LEU A 10 8.56 -32.50 15.23
C LEU A 10 10.06 -32.72 15.51
N GLY A 11 10.72 -31.76 16.18
CA GLY A 11 12.15 -31.82 16.51
C GLY A 11 13.10 -31.40 15.39
N ILE A 12 12.59 -31.04 14.21
CA ILE A 12 13.37 -30.51 13.08
C ILE A 12 13.26 -28.98 13.08
N ARG A 13 14.42 -28.30 13.01
CA ARG A 13 14.50 -26.84 12.89
C ARG A 13 14.36 -26.43 11.42
N ILE A 14 13.37 -25.61 11.12
CA ILE A 14 13.16 -24.99 9.82
C ILE A 14 13.42 -23.49 9.97
N ASP A 15 14.40 -22.99 9.24
CA ASP A 15 14.77 -21.58 9.23
C ASP A 15 14.00 -20.86 8.12
N ALA A 16 13.18 -19.89 8.49
CA ALA A 16 12.36 -19.12 7.56
C ALA A 16 13.03 -17.79 7.22
N ASN A 17 13.36 -17.63 5.94
CA ASN A 17 13.94 -16.42 5.33
C ASN A 17 13.00 -15.84 4.27
N VAL A 18 12.98 -14.51 4.06
CA VAL A 18 12.15 -13.88 3.01
C VAL A 18 12.41 -14.53 1.64
N MET A 19 13.68 -14.65 1.25
CA MET A 19 14.08 -15.24 -0.03
C MET A 19 13.68 -16.72 -0.15
N GLN A 20 13.79 -17.46 0.95
CA GLN A 20 13.44 -18.88 0.97
C GLN A 20 11.91 -19.05 0.89
N GLY A 21 11.14 -18.17 1.52
CA GLY A 21 9.68 -18.12 1.38
C GLY A 21 9.24 -17.84 -0.05
N ILE A 22 9.85 -16.84 -0.71
CA ILE A 22 9.57 -16.52 -2.13
C ILE A 22 9.90 -17.72 -3.03
N TRP A 23 11.05 -18.34 -2.81
CA TRP A 23 11.47 -19.51 -3.57
C TRP A 23 10.50 -20.68 -3.40
N GLN A 24 10.06 -20.92 -2.17
CA GLN A 24 9.13 -22.00 -1.85
C GLN A 24 7.74 -21.77 -2.43
N MET A 25 7.22 -20.54 -2.38
CA MET A 25 5.96 -20.16 -3.05
C MET A 25 6.02 -20.39 -4.56
N THR A 26 7.15 -20.02 -5.19
CA THR A 26 7.35 -20.20 -6.63
C THR A 26 7.41 -21.69 -7.00
N LYS A 27 8.06 -22.52 -6.16
CA LYS A 27 8.13 -23.98 -6.32
C LYS A 27 6.77 -24.67 -6.15
N GLN A 28 5.89 -24.11 -5.33
CA GLN A 28 4.56 -24.68 -5.03
C GLN A 28 3.50 -24.38 -6.11
N GLY A 29 3.86 -23.66 -7.18
CA GLY A 29 2.98 -23.39 -8.33
C GLY A 29 2.44 -21.96 -8.39
N ASP A 30 2.57 -21.18 -7.32
CA ASP A 30 2.06 -19.81 -7.25
C ASP A 30 3.17 -18.78 -7.57
N ALA A 31 3.70 -18.84 -8.80
CA ALA A 31 4.78 -17.94 -9.22
C ALA A 31 4.38 -16.45 -9.18
N ILE A 32 3.11 -16.14 -9.40
CA ILE A 32 2.59 -14.77 -9.40
C ILE A 32 2.72 -14.15 -8.00
N THR A 33 2.30 -14.85 -6.95
CA THR A 33 2.35 -14.34 -5.58
C THR A 33 3.80 -14.17 -5.12
N GLY A 34 4.66 -15.14 -5.41
CA GLY A 34 6.10 -15.06 -5.13
C GLY A 34 6.75 -13.84 -5.81
N SER A 35 6.44 -13.58 -7.08
CA SER A 35 6.96 -12.42 -7.82
C SER A 35 6.47 -11.08 -7.24
N MET A 36 5.22 -11.02 -6.79
CA MET A 36 4.65 -9.82 -6.18
C MET A 36 5.27 -9.54 -4.80
N VAL A 37 5.47 -10.58 -3.98
CA VAL A 37 6.17 -10.45 -2.69
C VAL A 37 7.62 -10.02 -2.90
N PHE A 38 8.34 -10.60 -3.88
CA PHE A 38 9.69 -10.18 -4.23
C PHE A 38 9.75 -8.70 -4.63
N PHE A 39 8.84 -8.27 -5.50
CA PHE A 39 8.76 -6.88 -5.92
C PHE A 39 8.45 -5.94 -4.75
N CYS A 40 7.50 -6.26 -3.87
CA CYS A 40 7.14 -5.38 -2.77
C CYS A 40 8.16 -5.35 -1.63
N VAL A 41 8.81 -6.49 -1.31
CA VAL A 41 9.72 -6.60 -0.16
C VAL A 41 11.15 -6.21 -0.52
N ILE A 42 11.60 -6.50 -1.74
CA ILE A 42 12.99 -6.27 -2.17
C ILE A 42 13.04 -5.23 -3.28
N GLY A 43 12.24 -5.41 -4.33
CA GLY A 43 12.24 -4.54 -5.50
C GLY A 43 11.94 -3.07 -5.18
N ALA A 44 10.79 -2.78 -4.57
CA ALA A 44 10.32 -1.44 -4.32
C ALA A 44 11.22 -0.64 -3.36
N PRO A 45 11.70 -1.20 -2.22
CA PRO A 45 12.67 -0.52 -1.36
C PRO A 45 14.00 -0.23 -2.06
N LEU A 46 14.54 -1.19 -2.84
CA LEU A 46 15.77 -0.95 -3.60
C LEU A 46 15.59 0.14 -4.66
N ILE A 47 14.47 0.11 -5.39
CA ILE A 47 14.13 1.15 -6.36
C ILE A 47 13.97 2.51 -5.66
N LEU A 48 13.50 2.54 -4.41
CA LEU A 48 13.33 3.76 -3.65
C LEU A 48 14.69 4.35 -3.23
N VAL A 49 15.56 3.53 -2.64
CA VAL A 49 16.92 3.97 -2.26
C VAL A 49 17.71 4.42 -3.49
N THR A 50 17.63 3.68 -4.60
CA THR A 50 18.28 4.07 -5.85
C THR A 50 17.69 5.34 -6.45
N SER A 51 16.38 5.57 -6.34
CA SER A 51 15.75 6.83 -6.77
C SER A 51 16.23 8.02 -5.96
N ILE A 52 16.34 7.88 -4.64
CA ILE A 52 16.87 8.93 -3.76
C ILE A 52 18.35 9.20 -4.08
N ALA A 53 19.16 8.16 -4.25
CA ALA A 53 20.55 8.27 -4.67
C ALA A 53 20.69 8.96 -6.03
N TYR A 54 19.81 8.64 -6.98
CA TYR A 54 19.76 9.28 -8.30
C TYR A 54 19.36 10.76 -8.20
N LEU A 55 18.44 11.14 -7.31
CA LEU A 55 18.11 12.56 -7.10
C LEU A 55 19.31 13.33 -6.52
N TRP A 56 20.03 12.73 -5.57
CA TRP A 56 21.22 13.33 -4.99
C TRP A 56 22.35 13.48 -6.02
N PHE A 57 22.63 12.41 -6.78
CA PHE A 57 23.67 12.38 -7.80
C PHE A 57 23.32 13.22 -9.03
N GLY A 58 22.09 13.12 -9.51
CA GLY A 58 21.55 13.84 -10.65
C GLY A 58 21.49 15.35 -10.40
N ASN A 59 21.26 15.79 -9.16
CA ASN A 59 21.37 17.21 -8.80
C ASN A 59 22.80 17.74 -8.94
N ARG A 60 23.81 16.89 -8.67
CA ARG A 60 25.22 17.27 -8.81
C ARG A 60 25.67 17.34 -10.28
N LEU A 61 25.06 16.54 -11.16
CA LEU A 61 25.41 16.42 -12.58
C LEU A 61 24.46 17.18 -13.53
N GLY A 62 23.40 17.81 -13.02
CA GLY A 62 22.42 18.53 -13.85
C GLY A 62 21.56 17.61 -14.73
N MET A 63 21.34 16.36 -14.32
CA MET A 63 20.53 15.39 -15.09
C MET A 63 19.03 15.71 -15.01
N ASN A 64 18.24 15.14 -15.92
CA ASN A 64 16.78 15.26 -15.88
C ASN A 64 16.17 14.50 -14.69
N LEU A 65 15.73 15.23 -13.64
CA LEU A 65 15.16 14.65 -12.42
C LEU A 65 13.64 14.39 -12.52
N ARG A 66 12.97 14.97 -13.52
CA ARG A 66 11.51 14.87 -13.73
C ARG A 66 10.96 13.43 -13.71
N PRO A 67 11.48 12.46 -14.49
CA PRO A 67 10.91 11.11 -14.51
C PRO A 67 11.04 10.41 -13.15
N VAL A 68 12.13 10.65 -12.44
CA VAL A 68 12.37 10.06 -11.11
C VAL A 68 11.41 10.64 -10.08
N LEU A 69 11.15 11.95 -10.11
CA LEU A 69 10.15 12.58 -9.23
C LEU A 69 8.73 12.04 -9.49
N LEU A 70 8.35 11.83 -10.75
CA LEU A 70 7.06 11.21 -11.10
C LEU A 70 6.99 9.74 -10.67
N MET A 71 8.08 9.00 -10.82
CA MET A 71 8.17 7.60 -10.41
C MET A 71 8.11 7.44 -8.89
N LEU A 72 8.76 8.34 -8.15
CA LEU A 72 8.86 8.33 -6.68
C LEU A 72 7.49 8.46 -6.02
N GLU A 73 6.62 9.32 -6.56
CA GLU A 73 5.25 9.48 -6.07
C GLU A 73 4.46 8.18 -6.13
N ARG A 74 4.59 7.44 -7.25
CA ARG A 74 3.95 6.14 -7.39
C ARG A 74 4.62 5.07 -6.54
N LEU A 75 5.94 5.04 -6.51
CA LEU A 75 6.72 4.04 -5.78
C LEU A 75 6.44 4.05 -4.26
N LYS A 76 6.21 5.24 -3.69
CA LYS A 76 5.84 5.41 -2.28
C LYS A 76 4.63 4.56 -1.86
N GLU A 77 3.65 4.38 -2.75
CA GLU A 77 2.45 3.57 -2.48
C GLU A 77 2.70 2.05 -2.57
N TRP A 78 3.75 1.64 -3.30
CA TRP A 78 4.08 0.21 -3.50
C TRP A 78 5.02 -0.34 -2.43
N VAL A 79 5.68 0.52 -1.66
CA VAL A 79 6.52 0.11 -0.53
C VAL A 79 5.59 -0.23 0.65
N MET A 80 5.39 -1.52 0.88
CA MET A 80 4.46 -2.06 1.88
C MET A 80 5.14 -3.05 2.85
N LEU A 81 6.33 -2.66 3.34
CA LEU A 81 7.12 -3.46 4.27
C LEU A 81 6.42 -3.64 5.63
N ASP A 82 5.63 -2.65 6.04
CA ASP A 82 4.78 -2.67 7.22
C ASP A 82 3.71 -3.77 7.14
N ILE A 83 3.04 -3.91 6.00
CA ILE A 83 2.04 -4.96 5.78
C ILE A 83 2.69 -6.36 5.85
N TYR A 84 3.89 -6.51 5.31
CA TYR A 84 4.64 -7.77 5.40
C TYR A 84 4.99 -8.12 6.86
N LEU A 85 5.40 -7.14 7.67
CA LEU A 85 5.67 -7.33 9.09
C LEU A 85 4.42 -7.81 9.85
N VAL A 86 3.27 -7.19 9.60
CA VAL A 86 1.98 -7.60 10.18
C VAL A 86 1.61 -9.01 9.72
N GLY A 87 1.81 -9.32 8.43
CA GLY A 87 1.56 -10.65 7.86
C GLY A 87 2.37 -11.75 8.53
N ILE A 88 3.67 -11.52 8.76
CA ILE A 88 4.53 -12.43 9.54
C ILE A 88 3.98 -12.60 10.97
N GLY A 89 3.56 -11.52 11.61
CA GLY A 89 3.00 -11.57 12.97
C GLY A 89 1.76 -12.45 13.05
N VAL A 90 0.79 -12.24 12.15
CA VAL A 90 -0.44 -13.04 12.09
C VAL A 90 -0.13 -14.50 11.76
N ALA A 91 0.76 -14.76 10.80
CA ALA A 91 1.18 -16.12 10.46
C ALA A 91 1.88 -16.83 11.63
N SER A 92 2.72 -16.12 12.38
CA SER A 92 3.43 -16.68 13.53
C SER A 92 2.45 -17.12 14.61
N ILE A 93 1.46 -16.29 14.95
CA ILE A 93 0.46 -16.64 15.97
C ILE A 93 -0.34 -17.87 15.54
N LYS A 94 -0.74 -17.95 14.27
CA LYS A 94 -1.51 -19.07 13.74
C LYS A 94 -0.75 -20.41 13.78
N VAL A 95 0.57 -20.37 13.56
CA VAL A 95 1.41 -21.58 13.51
C VAL A 95 1.89 -21.99 14.90
N GLN A 96 1.84 -21.09 15.89
CA GLN A 96 2.33 -21.34 17.25
C GLN A 96 1.58 -22.47 17.97
N ASP A 97 0.32 -22.74 17.58
CA ASP A 97 -0.48 -23.86 18.13
C ASP A 97 0.06 -25.24 17.72
N TYR A 98 0.87 -25.30 16.65
CA TYR A 98 1.40 -26.55 16.08
C TYR A 98 2.93 -26.66 16.15
N ALA A 99 3.64 -25.54 16.34
CA ALA A 99 5.10 -25.48 16.33
C ALA A 99 5.64 -24.45 17.31
N HIS A 100 6.78 -24.74 17.94
CA HIS A 100 7.49 -23.74 18.74
C HIS A 100 8.23 -22.77 17.81
N ILE A 101 7.84 -21.50 17.88
CA ILE A 101 8.39 -20.43 17.04
C ILE A 101 9.30 -19.54 17.89
N GLN A 102 10.52 -19.34 17.44
CA GLN A 102 11.46 -18.37 18.02
C GLN A 102 11.81 -17.31 16.99
N ALA A 103 11.79 -16.04 17.40
CA ALA A 103 12.24 -14.93 16.56
C ALA A 103 13.75 -15.03 16.33
N GLY A 104 14.16 -15.05 15.06
CA GLY A 104 15.56 -15.01 14.67
C GLY A 104 16.10 -13.58 14.67
N VAL A 105 17.43 -13.43 14.61
CA VAL A 105 18.11 -12.13 14.56
C VAL A 105 17.67 -11.31 13.34
N GLY A 106 17.34 -11.99 12.23
CA GLY A 106 16.87 -11.37 11.00
C GLY A 106 15.57 -10.57 11.17
N LEU A 107 14.71 -10.93 12.14
CA LEU A 107 13.49 -10.18 12.43
C LEU A 107 13.80 -8.77 12.94
N PHE A 108 14.79 -8.62 13.82
CA PHE A 108 15.18 -7.31 14.35
C PHE A 108 15.75 -6.41 13.26
N SER A 109 16.61 -6.96 12.39
CA SER A 109 17.12 -6.22 11.22
C SER A 109 16.01 -5.80 10.27
N PHE A 110 15.02 -6.67 10.05
CA PHE A 110 13.86 -6.36 9.23
C PHE A 110 12.97 -5.27 9.85
N VAL A 111 12.70 -5.34 11.16
CA VAL A 111 11.95 -4.29 11.89
C VAL A 111 12.69 -2.96 11.83
N ALA A 112 14.01 -2.95 12.01
CA ALA A 112 14.82 -1.74 11.86
C ALA A 112 14.73 -1.16 10.44
N LEU A 113 14.76 -2.01 9.41
CA LEU A 113 14.58 -1.60 8.01
C LEU A 113 13.19 -1.01 7.76
N VAL A 114 12.13 -1.63 8.29
CA VAL A 114 10.74 -1.12 8.20
C VAL A 114 10.66 0.26 8.83
N ILE A 115 11.18 0.45 10.05
CA ILE A 115 11.16 1.73 10.74
C ILE A 115 11.93 2.78 9.94
N LEU A 116 13.15 2.47 9.51
CA LEU A 116 13.99 3.40 8.75
C LEU A 116 13.33 3.81 7.42
N THR A 117 12.73 2.86 6.71
CA THR A 117 12.04 3.10 5.44
C THR A 117 10.79 3.95 5.66
N THR A 118 10.00 3.67 6.69
CA THR A 118 8.82 4.45 7.06
C THR A 118 9.17 5.88 7.46
N VAL A 119 10.21 6.06 8.28
CA VAL A 119 10.74 7.39 8.64
C VAL A 119 11.19 8.14 7.39
N THR A 120 11.96 7.48 6.51
CA THR A 120 12.38 8.07 5.23
C THR A 120 11.18 8.52 4.39
N LEU A 121 10.16 7.68 4.24
CA LEU A 121 8.94 7.98 3.49
C LEU A 121 8.09 9.09 4.10
N SER A 122 8.12 9.22 5.43
CA SER A 122 7.45 10.29 6.18
C SER A 122 8.13 11.64 5.94
N HIS A 123 9.46 11.67 5.97
CA HIS A 123 10.25 12.88 5.66
C HIS A 123 10.32 13.21 4.17
N LEU A 124 10.04 12.24 3.29
CA LEU A 124 10.07 12.42 1.85
C LEU A 124 8.80 13.13 1.37
N ASN A 125 8.84 14.46 1.36
CA ASN A 125 7.79 15.29 0.74
C ASN A 125 8.11 15.52 -0.75
N VAL A 126 7.36 14.84 -1.62
CA VAL A 126 7.55 14.93 -3.08
C VAL A 126 7.23 16.34 -3.60
N GLU A 127 6.27 17.03 -3.00
CA GLU A 127 5.87 18.39 -3.41
C GLU A 127 6.99 19.40 -3.19
N GLU A 128 7.66 19.31 -2.04
CA GLU A 128 8.82 20.12 -1.68
C GLU A 128 10.03 19.80 -2.56
N LEU A 129 10.28 18.53 -2.86
CA LEU A 129 11.34 18.13 -3.79
C LEU A 129 11.15 18.76 -5.16
N TRP A 130 9.91 18.76 -5.67
CA TRP A 130 9.62 19.43 -6.92
C TRP A 130 9.82 20.96 -6.82
N GLU A 131 9.60 21.59 -5.67
CA GLU A 131 9.76 23.06 -5.50
C GLU A 131 11.24 23.42 -5.51
N ARG A 132 12.04 22.56 -4.89
CA ARG A 132 13.49 22.69 -4.85
C ARG A 132 14.15 22.52 -6.22
N PHE A 133 13.77 21.49 -6.99
CA PHE A 133 14.43 21.20 -8.28
C PHE A 133 13.85 21.96 -9.47
N TYR A 134 12.53 22.23 -9.46
CA TYR A 134 11.83 22.93 -10.53
C TYR A 134 10.90 24.01 -9.95
N PRO A 135 11.48 25.09 -9.37
CA PRO A 135 10.69 26.18 -8.81
C PRO A 135 9.86 26.85 -9.90
N GLN A 136 8.56 26.92 -9.68
CA GLN A 136 7.61 27.62 -10.53
C GLN A 136 6.77 28.53 -9.63
N ARG A 137 6.54 29.77 -10.06
CA ARG A 137 5.73 30.71 -9.27
C ARG A 137 4.27 30.24 -9.30
N PRO A 138 3.67 29.89 -8.15
CA PRO A 138 2.25 29.55 -8.10
C PRO A 138 1.41 30.80 -8.39
N ALA A 139 0.22 30.61 -8.95
CA ALA A 139 -0.68 31.72 -9.19
C ALA A 139 -1.29 32.23 -7.88
N THR A 140 -1.05 33.50 -7.56
CA THR A 140 -1.53 34.13 -6.32
C THR A 140 -2.97 34.64 -6.43
N ARG A 141 -3.42 34.97 -7.65
CA ARG A 141 -4.76 35.49 -7.91
C ARG A 141 -5.72 34.36 -8.25
N ARG A 142 -6.94 34.41 -7.70
CA ARG A 142 -8.03 33.52 -8.12
C ARG A 142 -8.44 33.84 -9.56
N ASP A 143 -8.32 32.85 -10.43
CA ASP A 143 -8.72 32.89 -11.85
C ASP A 143 -9.40 31.55 -12.19
N GLU A 144 -10.48 31.58 -12.95
CA GLU A 144 -11.22 30.41 -13.42
C GLU A 144 -10.39 29.55 -14.40
N LYS A 145 -9.35 30.13 -15.01
CA LYS A 145 -8.46 29.42 -15.95
C LYS A 145 -7.38 28.59 -15.25
N LEU A 146 -7.26 28.68 -13.92
CA LEU A 146 -6.30 27.91 -13.15
C LEU A 146 -6.60 26.42 -13.20
N ARG A 147 -5.55 25.62 -13.37
CA ARG A 147 -5.65 24.17 -13.41
C ARG A 147 -4.65 23.54 -12.46
N VAL A 148 -5.04 22.43 -11.86
CA VAL A 148 -4.18 21.61 -11.00
C VAL A 148 -3.58 20.48 -11.85
N CYS A 149 -2.27 20.31 -11.79
CA CYS A 149 -1.59 19.18 -12.40
C CYS A 149 -1.73 17.92 -11.53
N LEU A 150 -2.23 16.82 -12.07
CA LEU A 150 -2.41 15.55 -11.34
C LEU A 150 -1.14 14.69 -11.21
N GLY A 151 0.02 15.17 -11.67
CA GLY A 151 1.27 14.41 -11.54
C GLY A 151 2.40 15.14 -10.83
N CYS A 152 2.29 16.45 -10.58
CA CYS A 152 3.28 17.16 -9.74
C CYS A 152 2.61 18.15 -8.77
N HIS A 153 1.29 18.06 -8.65
CA HIS A 153 0.39 18.91 -7.86
C HIS A 153 0.54 20.43 -8.03
N PHE A 154 1.26 20.87 -9.08
CA PHE A 154 1.41 22.29 -9.38
C PHE A 154 0.09 22.91 -9.85
N THR A 155 -0.27 24.06 -9.26
CA THR A 155 -1.44 24.85 -9.62
C THR A 155 -1.01 26.08 -10.42
N GLY A 156 -1.48 26.18 -11.66
CA GLY A 156 -1.04 27.25 -12.54
C GLY A 156 -1.70 27.23 -13.92
N TYR A 157 -1.16 28.07 -14.80
CA TYR A 157 -1.60 28.14 -16.18
C TYR A 157 -0.93 27.05 -17.03
N PRO A 158 -1.64 26.49 -18.02
CA PRO A 158 -1.01 25.63 -19.00
C PRO A 158 -0.02 26.42 -19.85
N ASP A 159 1.07 25.77 -20.25
CA ASP A 159 2.00 26.27 -21.26
C ASP A 159 1.29 26.39 -22.63
N GLN A 160 1.93 27.03 -23.64
CA GLN A 160 1.38 27.24 -24.99
C GLN A 160 0.84 25.96 -25.63
N ARG A 161 1.42 24.80 -25.28
CA ARG A 161 1.03 23.46 -25.76
C ARG A 161 -0.03 22.76 -24.89
N GLY A 162 -0.63 23.44 -23.92
CA GLY A 162 -1.60 22.85 -22.99
C GLY A 162 -0.97 21.95 -21.91
N ARG A 163 0.33 22.07 -21.64
CA ARG A 163 1.09 21.19 -20.74
C ARG A 163 1.45 21.88 -19.42
N CYS A 164 1.81 21.09 -18.42
CA CYS A 164 2.31 21.61 -17.16
C CYS A 164 3.71 22.20 -17.39
N PRO A 165 3.98 23.44 -16.97
CA PRO A 165 5.32 24.02 -17.11
C PRO A 165 6.39 23.28 -16.27
N ARG A 166 5.97 22.53 -15.25
CA ARG A 166 6.85 21.81 -14.33
C ARG A 166 7.17 20.37 -14.78
N CYS A 167 6.14 19.55 -14.96
CA CYS A 167 6.28 18.12 -15.27
C CYS A 167 5.96 17.74 -16.73
N HIS A 168 5.53 18.69 -17.57
CA HIS A 168 5.13 18.48 -18.97
C HIS A 168 3.91 17.57 -19.22
N ILE A 169 3.22 17.12 -18.18
CA ILE A 169 1.96 16.38 -18.31
C ILE A 169 0.86 17.32 -18.83
N PRO A 170 -0.01 16.88 -19.76
CA PRO A 170 -1.10 17.72 -20.29
C PRO A 170 -2.09 18.15 -19.19
N LEU A 171 -2.34 19.46 -19.10
CA LEU A 171 -3.27 20.07 -18.13
C LEU A 171 -4.70 19.99 -18.64
N ARG A 172 -5.45 19.00 -18.14
CA ARG A 172 -6.86 18.78 -18.48
C ARG A 172 -7.77 19.50 -17.48
N LEU A 173 -8.82 20.14 -17.97
CA LEU A 173 -9.80 20.86 -17.13
C LEU A 173 -10.67 19.90 -16.30
N ARG A 174 -11.06 18.76 -16.89
CA ARG A 174 -11.85 17.72 -16.22
C ARG A 174 -11.40 16.34 -16.69
N ARG A 175 -11.32 15.38 -15.77
CA ARG A 175 -11.08 13.97 -16.11
C ARG A 175 -12.37 13.40 -16.72
N ARG A 176 -12.31 13.00 -18.00
CA ARG A 176 -13.46 12.41 -18.71
C ARG A 176 -13.95 11.16 -17.96
N HIS A 177 -15.27 11.02 -17.83
CA HIS A 177 -15.93 9.88 -17.17
C HIS A 177 -15.46 9.60 -15.73
N SER A 178 -15.03 10.62 -14.97
CA SER A 178 -14.56 10.41 -13.59
C SER A 178 -15.59 9.71 -12.71
N LEU A 179 -16.86 10.15 -12.75
CA LEU A 179 -17.94 9.56 -11.97
C LEU A 179 -18.22 8.11 -12.38
N GLN A 180 -18.24 7.81 -13.68
CA GLN A 180 -18.46 6.46 -14.18
C GLN A 180 -17.33 5.51 -13.77
N LYS A 181 -16.08 5.97 -13.81
CA LYS A 181 -14.92 5.19 -13.34
C LYS A 181 -15.00 4.92 -11.83
N CYS A 182 -15.41 5.90 -11.04
CA CYS A 182 -15.60 5.72 -9.59
C CYS A 182 -16.71 4.71 -9.29
N TRP A 183 -17.86 4.78 -9.98
CA TRP A 183 -18.92 3.78 -9.85
C TRP A 183 -18.46 2.37 -10.24
N ALA A 184 -17.76 2.24 -11.37
CA ALA A 184 -17.23 0.95 -11.81
C ALA A 184 -16.25 0.34 -10.79
N ALA A 185 -15.33 1.15 -10.25
CA ALA A 185 -14.38 0.71 -9.23
C ALA A 185 -15.07 0.36 -7.90
N LEU A 186 -16.10 1.12 -7.51
CA LEU A 186 -16.88 0.85 -6.30
C LEU A 186 -17.62 -0.49 -6.41
N LEU A 187 -18.31 -0.72 -7.53
CA LEU A 187 -19.03 -1.97 -7.78
C LEU A 187 -18.06 -3.16 -7.80
N ALA A 188 -16.91 -3.03 -8.48
CA ALA A 188 -15.88 -4.05 -8.48
C ALA A 188 -15.39 -4.36 -7.05
N SER A 189 -15.16 -3.34 -6.23
CA SER A 189 -14.76 -3.51 -4.82
C SER A 189 -15.82 -4.25 -4.01
N ILE A 190 -17.10 -3.89 -4.13
CA ILE A 190 -18.22 -4.57 -3.44
C ILE A 190 -18.28 -6.05 -3.83
N VAL A 191 -18.17 -6.35 -5.13
CA VAL A 191 -18.21 -7.73 -5.64
C VAL A 191 -17.02 -8.54 -5.12
N LEU A 192 -15.82 -7.97 -5.05
CA LEU A 192 -14.61 -8.64 -4.56
C LEU A 192 -14.53 -8.75 -3.04
N LEU A 193 -15.22 -7.88 -2.30
CA LEU A 193 -15.29 -7.92 -0.84
C LEU A 193 -15.97 -9.20 -0.33
N LEU A 194 -16.96 -9.69 -1.08
CA LEU A 194 -17.75 -10.86 -0.74
C LEU A 194 -16.91 -12.16 -0.75
N PRO A 195 -16.23 -12.55 -1.84
CA PRO A 195 -15.36 -13.72 -1.84
C PRO A 195 -14.17 -13.57 -0.90
N ALA A 196 -13.62 -12.36 -0.72
CA ALA A 196 -12.49 -12.14 0.18
C ALA A 196 -12.80 -12.49 1.66
N ASN A 197 -14.05 -12.31 2.10
CA ASN A 197 -14.46 -12.62 3.48
C ASN A 197 -15.10 -14.00 3.65
N LEU A 198 -15.69 -14.55 2.57
CA LEU A 198 -16.44 -15.81 2.62
C LEU A 198 -15.60 -17.03 2.20
N LEU A 199 -14.58 -16.84 1.37
CA LEU A 199 -13.75 -17.96 0.94
C LEU A 199 -12.72 -18.33 2.00
N PRO A 200 -12.43 -19.64 2.19
CA PRO A 200 -11.38 -20.08 3.08
C PRO A 200 -10.02 -19.63 2.52
N ILE A 201 -9.24 -18.95 3.36
CA ILE A 201 -7.92 -18.45 2.99
C ILE A 201 -6.87 -19.56 3.10
N SER A 202 -7.05 -20.48 4.04
CA SER A 202 -6.14 -21.61 4.22
C SER A 202 -6.89 -22.88 4.57
N ILE A 203 -6.45 -23.99 3.99
CA ILE A 203 -6.93 -25.34 4.30
C ILE A 203 -5.74 -26.10 4.88
N ILE A 204 -5.84 -26.51 6.14
CA ILE A 204 -4.81 -27.31 6.81
C ILE A 204 -5.42 -28.68 7.12
N TYR A 205 -4.69 -29.74 6.75
CA TYR A 205 -5.09 -31.12 7.03
C TYR A 205 -4.40 -31.57 8.33
N LEU A 206 -5.18 -31.75 9.39
CA LEU A 206 -4.70 -32.24 10.68
C LEU A 206 -5.49 -33.49 11.06
N ASN A 207 -4.79 -34.59 11.37
CA ASN A 207 -5.40 -35.85 11.80
C ASN A 207 -6.53 -36.36 10.89
N GLY A 208 -6.40 -36.20 9.56
CA GLY A 208 -7.41 -36.62 8.59
C GLY A 208 -8.65 -35.73 8.48
N GLY A 209 -8.77 -34.69 9.31
CA GLY A 209 -9.81 -33.66 9.22
C GLY A 209 -9.35 -32.47 8.37
N ARG A 210 -10.23 -31.98 7.49
CA ARG A 210 -10.02 -30.76 6.69
C ARG A 210 -10.45 -29.56 7.55
N GLN A 211 -9.49 -28.78 8.04
CA GLN A 211 -9.78 -27.54 8.76
C GLN A 211 -9.60 -26.35 7.82
N GLU A 212 -10.70 -25.65 7.56
CA GLU A 212 -10.72 -24.47 6.70
C GLU A 212 -10.82 -23.21 7.56
N ASP A 213 -9.88 -22.28 7.36
CA ASP A 213 -9.93 -21.01 8.07
C ASP A 213 -10.35 -19.88 7.13
N THR A 214 -11.37 -19.16 7.57
CA THR A 214 -11.78 -17.86 7.02
C THR A 214 -11.11 -16.74 7.80
N ILE A 215 -11.16 -15.50 7.29
CA ILE A 215 -10.70 -14.32 8.06
C ILE A 215 -11.41 -14.28 9.42
N LEU A 216 -12.72 -14.56 9.44
CA LEU A 216 -13.53 -14.53 10.65
C LEU A 216 -13.10 -15.60 11.65
N SER A 217 -12.88 -16.85 11.22
CA SER A 217 -12.40 -17.92 12.12
C SER A 217 -10.99 -17.63 12.64
N GLY A 218 -10.12 -17.06 11.80
CA GLY A 218 -8.78 -16.63 12.20
C GLY A 218 -8.81 -15.55 13.29
N ILE A 219 -9.71 -14.57 13.19
CA ILE A 219 -9.91 -13.53 14.22
C ILE A 219 -10.44 -14.15 15.52
N MET A 220 -11.39 -15.09 15.45
CA MET A 220 -11.95 -15.76 16.63
C MET A 220 -10.89 -16.61 17.36
N SER A 221 -10.05 -17.34 16.62
CA SER A 221 -8.92 -18.09 17.18
C SER A 221 -7.87 -17.15 17.81
N LEU A 222 -7.61 -15.99 17.21
CA LEU A 222 -6.73 -15.00 17.83
C LEU A 222 -7.34 -14.38 19.09
N ALA A 223 -8.67 -14.19 19.13
CA ALA A 223 -9.35 -13.54 20.26
C ALA A 223 -9.27 -14.36 21.55
N SER A 224 -9.20 -15.70 21.46
CA SER A 224 -8.98 -16.54 22.64
C SER A 224 -7.58 -16.41 23.23
N SER A 225 -6.58 -16.09 22.41
CA SER A 225 -5.18 -15.98 22.86
C SER A 225 -4.79 -14.56 23.22
N ASN A 226 -5.11 -13.58 22.38
CA ASN A 226 -4.80 -12.17 22.62
C ASN A 226 -5.81 -11.25 21.92
N ILE A 227 -6.74 -10.71 22.71
CA ILE A 227 -7.84 -9.86 22.21
C ILE A 227 -7.35 -8.59 21.50
N ALA A 228 -6.19 -8.05 21.90
CA ALA A 228 -5.62 -6.85 21.29
C ALA A 228 -5.18 -7.10 19.84
N VAL A 229 -4.54 -8.25 19.59
CA VAL A 229 -4.09 -8.61 18.23
C VAL A 229 -5.27 -8.93 17.34
N ALA A 230 -6.26 -9.66 17.86
CA ALA A 230 -7.51 -9.94 17.15
C ALA A 230 -8.23 -8.65 16.71
N GLY A 231 -8.28 -7.65 17.60
CA GLY A 231 -8.86 -6.34 17.31
C GLY A 231 -8.16 -5.59 16.18
N ILE A 232 -6.82 -5.59 16.15
CA ILE A 232 -6.04 -4.95 15.08
C ILE A 232 -6.35 -5.58 13.72
N VAL A 233 -6.36 -6.92 13.65
CA VAL A 233 -6.64 -7.65 12.40
C VAL A 233 -8.07 -7.40 11.93
N PHE A 234 -9.06 -7.45 12.85
CA PHE A 234 -10.46 -7.18 12.54
C PHE A 234 -10.67 -5.77 11.97
N ILE A 235 -10.09 -4.76 12.63
CA ILE A 235 -10.21 -3.36 12.20
C ILE A 235 -9.57 -3.19 10.82
N ALA A 236 -8.35 -3.70 10.61
CA ALA A 236 -7.61 -3.50 9.37
C ALA A 236 -8.23 -4.25 8.17
N SER A 237 -8.75 -5.46 8.37
CA SER A 237 -9.21 -6.33 7.27
C SER A 237 -10.69 -6.21 6.94
N ILE A 238 -11.55 -5.92 7.92
CA ILE A 238 -13.00 -5.85 7.74
C ILE A 238 -13.47 -4.40 7.89
N LEU A 239 -13.26 -3.78 9.05
CA LEU A 239 -13.89 -2.49 9.35
C LEU A 239 -13.43 -1.38 8.39
N VAL A 240 -12.13 -1.29 8.11
CA VAL A 240 -11.56 -0.24 7.24
C VAL A 240 -12.06 -0.34 5.79
N PRO A 241 -11.98 -1.50 5.10
CA PRO A 241 -12.50 -1.63 3.74
C PRO A 241 -14.00 -1.34 3.63
N PHE A 242 -14.82 -1.87 4.56
CA PHE A 242 -16.26 -1.63 4.57
C PHE A 242 -16.58 -0.14 4.76
N THR A 243 -15.89 0.53 5.69
CA THR A 243 -16.07 1.97 5.92
C THR A 243 -15.75 2.77 4.66
N LYS A 244 -14.64 2.45 3.96
CA LYS A 244 -14.29 3.14 2.69
C LYS A 244 -15.33 2.91 1.60
N VAL A 245 -15.89 1.70 1.48
CA VAL A 245 -16.96 1.42 0.52
C VAL A 245 -18.21 2.24 0.83
N ILE A 246 -18.63 2.31 2.09
CA ILE A 246 -19.80 3.10 2.52
C ILE A 246 -19.59 4.59 2.26
N VAL A 247 -18.43 5.13 2.63
CA VAL A 247 -18.07 6.53 2.40
C VAL A 247 -18.06 6.86 0.90
N MET A 248 -17.41 6.03 0.08
CA MET A 248 -17.35 6.28 -1.36
C MET A 248 -18.73 6.16 -2.03
N PHE A 249 -19.56 5.20 -1.61
CA PHE A 249 -20.93 5.04 -2.08
C PHE A 249 -21.79 6.27 -1.75
N THR A 250 -21.79 6.71 -0.48
CA THR A 250 -22.56 7.89 -0.04
C THR A 250 -22.12 9.17 -0.73
N LEU A 251 -20.81 9.36 -0.94
CA LEU A 251 -20.28 10.49 -1.72
C LEU A 251 -20.75 10.47 -3.18
N LEU A 252 -20.69 9.31 -3.84
CA LEU A 252 -21.15 9.15 -5.22
C LEU A 252 -22.66 9.41 -5.36
N LEU A 253 -23.45 8.92 -4.40
CA LEU A 253 -24.89 9.15 -4.32
C LEU A 253 -25.20 10.65 -4.15
N SER A 254 -24.52 11.33 -3.22
CA SER A 254 -24.65 12.77 -2.97
C SER A 254 -24.34 13.62 -4.21
N ILE A 255 -23.34 13.24 -4.99
CA ILE A 255 -22.99 13.92 -6.25
C ILE A 255 -24.07 13.67 -7.32
N HIS A 256 -24.62 12.46 -7.40
CA HIS A 256 -25.65 12.11 -8.39
C HIS A 256 -26.97 12.84 -8.14
N PHE A 257 -27.43 12.89 -6.88
CA PHE A 257 -28.65 13.59 -6.48
C PHE A 257 -28.46 15.10 -6.25
N LYS A 258 -27.26 15.63 -6.53
CA LYS A 258 -26.90 17.04 -6.33
C LYS A 258 -27.25 17.56 -4.93
N CYS A 259 -27.18 16.70 -3.90
CA CYS A 259 -27.45 17.12 -2.53
C CYS A 259 -26.46 18.23 -2.15
N GLN A 260 -26.98 19.35 -1.63
CA GLN A 260 -26.15 20.44 -1.11
C GLN A 260 -25.63 20.08 0.28
N GLN A 261 -24.77 19.09 0.36
CA GLN A 261 -23.96 18.86 1.55
C GLN A 261 -22.82 19.88 1.59
N GLY A 262 -22.50 20.39 2.78
CA GLY A 262 -21.42 21.34 2.99
C GLY A 262 -20.08 20.83 2.43
N LEU A 263 -19.32 21.73 1.79
CA LEU A 263 -18.02 21.41 1.18
C LEU A 263 -17.04 20.79 2.20
N ARG A 264 -17.12 21.23 3.47
CA ARG A 264 -16.30 20.71 4.58
C ARG A 264 -16.59 19.23 4.87
N THR A 265 -17.86 18.84 4.91
CA THR A 265 -18.28 17.46 5.19
C THR A 265 -17.78 16.51 4.11
N ARG A 266 -17.80 16.94 2.83
CA ARG A 266 -17.26 16.16 1.72
C ARG A 266 -15.75 15.95 1.80
N ILE A 267 -15.00 17.00 2.16
CA ILE A 267 -13.53 16.93 2.29
C ILE A 267 -13.14 16.03 3.47
N LEU A 268 -13.87 16.10 4.59
CA LEU A 268 -13.61 15.27 5.77
C LEU A 268 -13.88 13.79 5.49
N LEU A 269 -14.99 13.48 4.81
CA LEU A 269 -15.32 12.12 4.40
C LEU A 269 -14.28 11.54 3.43
N LEU A 270 -13.74 12.33 2.51
CA LEU A 270 -12.69 11.89 1.59
C LEU A 270 -11.34 11.58 2.25
N ARG A 271 -11.10 12.08 3.47
CA ARG A 271 -9.85 11.86 4.22
C ARG A 271 -9.88 10.66 5.18
N MET A 272 -11.04 10.01 5.37
CA MET A 272 -11.16 8.73 6.10
C MET A 272 -10.83 7.54 5.19
#